data_AF-A0A8A7KBB3-F1
#
_entry.id   AF-A0A8A7KBB3-F1
#
_cell.length_a   1.000
_cell.length_b   1.000
_cell.length_c   1.000
_cell.angle_alpha   90.00
_cell.angle_beta   90.00
_cell.angle_gamma   90.00
#
_symmetry.space_group_name_H-M   'P 1'
#
loop_
_entity.id
_entity.type
_entity.pdbx_description
1 polymer ?
#
loop_
_entity_poly.entity_id
_entity_poly.type
_entity_poly.pdbx_seq_one_letter_code
_entity_poly.pdbx_strand_id
1 'polypeptide(L)' 'MNEIPIENHQTAAWINIEGLQGSGRVFNPAYLGVEQAKEYVDENEK' A
#
# COMPACT_ATOMS: atom_id res chain seq x y z
N MET A 1 -17.79 -11.10 -26.84
CA MET A 1 -17.28 -9.89 -26.19
C MET A 1 -15.93 -10.24 -25.61
N ASN A 2 -14.86 -9.52 -25.96
CA ASN A 2 -13.62 -9.62 -25.20
C ASN A 2 -13.85 -8.86 -23.90
N GLU A 3 -13.87 -9.58 -22.78
CA GLU A 3 -13.96 -8.95 -21.46
C GLU A 3 -12.64 -8.24 -21.18
N ILE A 4 -12.71 -6.93 -20.92
CA ILE A 4 -11.55 -6.16 -20.48
C ILE A 4 -11.32 -6.56 -19.02
N PRO A 5 -10.15 -7.08 -18.65
CA PRO A 5 -9.87 -7.45 -17.26
C PRO A 5 -9.96 -6.20 -16.38
N ILE A 6 -10.75 -6.29 -15.31
CA ILE A 6 -10.90 -5.23 -14.32
C ILE A 6 -9.75 -5.38 -13.32
N GLU A 7 -9.02 -4.30 -13.08
CA GLU A 7 -7.92 -4.28 -12.11
C GLU A 7 -8.45 -4.54 -10.69
N ASN A 8 -7.80 -5.47 -9.97
CA ASN A 8 -8.12 -5.71 -8.58
C ASN A 8 -7.45 -4.67 -7.68
N HIS A 9 -8.22 -3.67 -7.25
CA HIS A 9 -7.70 -2.64 -6.35
C HIS A 9 -7.44 -3.14 -4.92
N GLN A 10 -7.86 -4.37 -4.56
CA GLN A 10 -7.64 -4.93 -3.22
C GLN A 10 -6.16 -5.12 -2.89
N THR A 11 -5.29 -5.21 -3.89
CA THR A 11 -3.84 -5.35 -3.73
C THR A 11 -3.09 -4.05 -4.06
N ALA A 12 -3.80 -2.94 -4.26
CA ALA A 12 -3.16 -1.68 -4.61
C ALA A 12 -2.31 -1.17 -3.43
N ALA A 13 -1.13 -0.63 -3.72
CA ALA A 13 -0.24 -0.09 -2.69
C ALA A 13 -0.88 1.04 -1.85
N TRP A 14 -1.89 1.71 -2.41
CA TRP A 14 -2.66 2.76 -1.75
C TRP A 14 -3.93 2.24 -1.05
N ILE A 15 -4.24 0.95 -1.02
CA ILE A 15 -5.49 0.53 -0.36
C ILE A 15 -5.48 0.78 1.15
N ASN A 16 -4.30 0.72 1.78
CA ASN A 16 -4.12 0.90 3.21
C ASN A 16 -3.80 2.36 3.58
N ILE A 17 -4.34 3.35 2.86
CA ILE A 17 -4.12 4.76 3.19
C ILE A 17 -5.01 5.22 4.34
N GLU A 18 -4.42 5.68 5.45
CA GLU A 18 -5.15 6.40 6.51
C GLU A 18 -5.35 7.87 6.15
N GLY A 19 -4.36 8.48 5.49
CA GLY A 19 -4.48 9.86 5.05
C GLY A 19 -3.25 10.39 4.34
N LEU A 20 -3.31 11.67 4.00
CA LEU A 20 -2.18 12.42 3.45
C LEU A 20 -1.79 13.51 4.44
N GLN A 21 -0.50 13.63 4.73
CA GLN A 21 0.03 14.56 5.72
C GLN A 21 0.78 15.73 5.07
N GLY A 22 0.46 16.94 5.53
CA GLY A 22 1.16 18.19 5.19
C GLY A 22 0.91 18.70 3.77
N SER A 23 1.57 19.81 3.42
CA SER A 23 1.52 20.41 2.07
C SER A 23 2.14 19.51 1.00
N GLY A 24 3.07 18.64 1.39
CA GLY A 24 3.70 17.65 0.51
C GLY A 24 2.78 16.48 0.14
N ARG A 25 1.61 16.33 0.79
CA ARG A 25 0.70 15.18 0.62
C ARG A 25 1.43 13.84 0.78
N VAL A 26 2.23 13.75 1.83
CA VAL A 26 2.97 12.52 2.14
C VAL A 26 1.99 11.46 2.59
N PHE A 27 2.19 10.24 2.10
CA PHE A 27 1.33 9.12 2.41
C PHE A 27 1.48 8.71 3.89
N ASN A 28 0.39 8.69 4.66
CA ASN A 28 0.35 8.07 5.98
C ASN A 28 -0.26 6.66 5.89
N PRO A 29 0.56 5.59 5.98
CA PRO A 29 0.07 4.22 5.93
C PRO A 29 -0.71 3.84 7.17
N ALA A 30 -1.67 2.94 7.01
CA ALA A 30 -2.30 2.26 8.13
C ALA A 30 -1.30 1.38 8.88
N TYR A 31 -1.60 1.11 10.16
CA TYR A 31 -0.78 0.24 11.01
C TYR A 31 -0.39 -1.08 10.32
N LEU A 32 -1.36 -1.73 9.65
CA LEU A 32 -1.12 -2.97 8.91
C LEU A 32 -0.01 -2.83 7.86
N GLY A 33 0.00 -1.71 7.12
CA GLY A 33 1.02 -1.45 6.09
C GLY A 33 2.40 -1.20 6.68
N VAL A 34 2.46 -0.62 7.90
CA VAL A 34 3.73 -0.43 8.62
C VAL A 34 4.31 -1.77 9.06
N GLU A 35 3.51 -2.65 9.65
CA GLU A 35 3.95 -3.97 10.09
C GLU A 35 4.40 -4.83 8.91
N GLN A 36 3.62 -4.87 7.83
CA GLN A 36 3.98 -5.60 6.61
C GLN A 36 5.29 -5.09 5.98
N ALA A 37 5.51 -3.78 5.98
CA ALA A 37 6.76 -3.21 5.48
C ALA A 37 7.96 -3.62 6.34
N LYS A 38 7.78 -3.67 7.67
CA LYS A 38 8.81 -4.11 8.61
C LYS A 38 9.13 -5.60 8.42
N GLU A 39 8.11 -6.46 8.41
CA GLU A 39 8.26 -7.90 8.18
C GLU A 39 9.01 -8.16 6.86
N TYR A 40 8.64 -7.46 5.80
CA TYR A 40 9.32 -7.59 4.52
C TYR A 40 10.81 -7.23 4.62
N VAL A 41 11.16 -6.13 5.30
CA VAL A 41 12.58 -5.74 5.49
C VAL A 41 13.32 -6.79 6.30
N ASP A 42 12.72 -7.26 7.41
CA ASP A 42 13.31 -8.25 8.31
C ASP A 42 13.54 -9.60 7.59
N GLU A 43 12.62 -10.02 6.71
CA GLU A 43 12.73 -11.26 5.93
C GLU A 43 13.69 -11.18 4.74
N ASN A 44 13.91 -10.00 4.17
CA ASN A 44 14.66 -9.86 2.90
C ASN A 44 16.16 -9.54 3.09
N GLU A 45 16.67 -9.55 4.33
CA GLU A 45 18.11 -9.46 4.69
C GLU A 45 18.93 -8.48 3.80
N LYS A 46 18.42 -7.27 3.54
CA LYS A 46 19.15 -6.27 2.77
C LYS A 46 20.25 -5.57 3.56
#